data_AF-A0A1G7PYB5-F1
#
_entry.id   AF-A0A1G7PYB5-F1
#
_cell.length_a   1.000
_cell.length_b   1.000
_cell.length_c   1.000
_cell.angle_alpha   90.00
_cell.angle_beta   90.00
_cell.angle_gamma   90.00
#
_symmetry.space_group_name_H-M   'P 1'
#
loop_
_entity.id
_entity.type
_entity.pdbx_description
1 polymer ?
#
loop_
_entity_poly.entity_id
_entity_poly.type
_entity_poly.pdbx_seq_one_letter_code
_entity_poly.pdbx_strand_id
1 'polypeptide(L)'
;MLVKGTTVQGYSLPLSDTGKSSLVEKPPWYFGGDGIEVIYRTNIESFRKFVPYPLEVSELNGVVSITMVDMTSVSSEDMAYLHPEKTQYKECLIKFHCKYKGKQGWYVPLTWVDKDFSLLRGFLLGFGKKMGQINITKLHNLNSLIGSQRKGTMMKAVCESFNGIHVEINLELLEQTEKDEYAGNSMFVMRHYPDIHDANEVSVHELIELVVDQAVKTDIWKANGDVRIESFSDEEISVLQPKEILAARTFSEGFVLHGGKVLYRFNESEL
;
A
#
# COMPACT_ATOMS: atom_id res chain seq x y z
N MET A 1 -5.53 20.95 -13.84
CA MET A 1 -5.57 20.87 -15.32
C MET A 1 -6.98 21.24 -15.70
N LEU A 2 -7.18 22.43 -16.27
CA LEU A 2 -8.50 22.86 -16.74
C LEU A 2 -8.86 21.97 -17.94
N VAL A 3 -9.93 21.18 -17.84
CA VAL A 3 -10.55 20.61 -19.03
C VAL A 3 -11.06 21.79 -19.85
N LYS A 4 -10.51 22.00 -21.05
CA LYS A 4 -10.93 23.12 -21.91
C LYS A 4 -12.44 23.00 -22.16
N GLY A 5 -13.21 24.03 -21.78
CA GLY A 5 -14.65 24.11 -22.03
C GLY A 5 -15.56 23.87 -20.82
N THR A 6 -15.03 23.65 -19.61
CA THR A 6 -15.85 23.51 -18.38
C THR A 6 -15.67 24.71 -17.44
N THR A 7 -16.74 25.12 -16.75
CA THR A 7 -16.70 26.15 -15.69
C THR A 7 -16.21 25.61 -14.34
N VAL A 8 -16.03 24.29 -14.23
CA VAL A 8 -15.56 23.59 -13.04
C VAL A 8 -14.22 22.91 -13.29
N GLN A 9 -13.41 22.76 -12.24
CA GLN A 9 -12.07 22.21 -12.25
C GLN A 9 -11.76 21.41 -10.97
N GLY A 10 -10.64 20.68 -10.96
CA GLY A 10 -10.21 19.84 -9.85
C GLY A 10 -9.23 18.76 -10.32
N TYR A 11 -8.52 18.11 -9.39
CA TYR A 11 -7.73 16.92 -9.69
C TYR A 11 -8.59 15.65 -9.61
N SER A 12 -9.39 15.56 -8.54
CA SER A 12 -10.41 14.53 -8.37
C SER A 12 -11.79 15.14 -8.24
N LEU A 13 -12.82 14.29 -8.24
CA LEU A 13 -14.16 14.69 -7.86
C LEU A 13 -14.25 15.06 -6.36
N PRO A 14 -15.28 15.86 -5.97
CA PRO A 14 -16.11 16.67 -6.86
C PRO A 14 -15.31 17.84 -7.49
N LEU A 15 -15.64 18.19 -8.73
CA LEU A 15 -15.11 19.40 -9.37
C LEU A 15 -15.84 20.63 -8.82
N SER A 16 -15.16 21.78 -8.75
CA SER A 16 -15.76 23.06 -8.39
C SER A 16 -15.13 24.21 -9.18
N ASP A 17 -15.71 25.40 -9.12
CA ASP A 17 -15.20 26.60 -9.79
C ASP A 17 -13.73 26.92 -9.43
N THR A 18 -13.34 26.67 -8.17
CA THR A 18 -11.98 26.85 -7.65
C THR A 18 -11.15 25.57 -7.63
N GLY A 19 -11.77 24.40 -7.77
CA GLY A 19 -11.14 23.09 -7.63
C GLY A 19 -10.76 22.68 -6.22
N LYS A 20 -11.05 23.52 -5.20
CA LYS A 20 -10.77 23.23 -3.79
C LYS A 20 -11.65 22.14 -3.18
N SER A 21 -12.68 21.71 -3.92
CA SER A 21 -13.61 20.67 -3.47
C SER A 21 -13.11 19.26 -3.77
N SER A 22 -12.03 19.10 -4.55
CA SER A 22 -11.44 17.78 -4.82
C SER A 22 -11.11 17.06 -3.52
N LEU A 23 -11.55 15.81 -3.38
CA LEU A 23 -11.21 14.98 -2.24
C LEU A 23 -9.70 14.65 -2.20
N VAL A 24 -9.08 14.50 -3.37
CA VAL A 24 -7.65 14.27 -3.52
C VAL A 24 -7.05 15.40 -4.35
N GLU A 25 -6.01 16.03 -3.81
CA GLU A 25 -5.26 17.07 -4.52
C GLU A 25 -4.26 16.46 -5.52
N LYS A 26 -3.80 17.28 -6.47
CA LYS A 26 -2.78 16.86 -7.45
C LYS A 26 -1.44 16.50 -6.76
N PRO A 27 -0.64 15.58 -7.32
CA PRO A 27 0.72 15.33 -6.85
C PRO A 27 1.65 16.56 -7.10
N PRO A 28 2.84 16.61 -6.45
CA PRO A 28 3.41 15.57 -5.58
C PRO A 28 2.69 15.45 -4.24
N TRP A 29 2.62 14.23 -3.73
CA TRP A 29 2.19 13.93 -2.36
C TRP A 29 3.40 13.54 -1.53
N TYR A 30 3.54 14.15 -0.37
CA TYR A 30 4.62 13.89 0.59
C TYR A 30 4.09 12.91 1.63
N PHE A 31 4.87 11.90 1.98
CA PHE A 31 4.49 10.83 2.90
C PHE A 31 5.51 10.70 4.02
N GLY A 32 5.01 10.38 5.20
CA GLY A 32 5.81 9.96 6.35
C GLY A 32 4.97 9.07 7.25
N GLY A 33 5.52 7.95 7.72
CA GLY A 33 4.76 7.01 8.54
C GLY A 33 5.61 5.97 9.23
N ASP A 34 4.98 5.28 10.18
CA ASP A 34 5.57 4.20 10.95
C ASP A 34 4.92 2.88 10.57
N GLY A 35 5.76 1.94 10.14
CA GLY A 35 5.36 0.67 9.55
C GLY A 35 5.72 -0.54 10.41
N ILE A 36 4.91 -1.59 10.24
CA ILE A 36 5.15 -2.95 10.72
C ILE A 36 4.99 -3.90 9.53
N GLU A 37 5.97 -4.77 9.32
CA GLU A 37 6.06 -5.61 8.13
C GLU A 37 6.51 -7.03 8.48
N VAL A 38 5.86 -8.00 7.84
CA VAL A 38 6.32 -9.38 7.76
C VAL A 38 6.44 -9.76 6.29
N ILE A 39 7.63 -10.23 5.91
CA ILE A 39 7.95 -10.76 4.59
C ILE A 39 8.10 -12.26 4.74
N TYR A 40 7.41 -13.03 3.92
CA TYR A 40 7.35 -14.48 4.05
C TYR A 40 7.22 -15.15 2.68
N ARG A 41 7.54 -16.45 2.65
CA ARG A 41 7.30 -17.31 1.49
C ARG A 41 5.98 -18.06 1.65
N THR A 42 5.17 -18.09 0.60
CA THR A 42 3.88 -18.81 0.57
C THR A 42 3.86 -19.95 -0.46
N ASN A 43 2.70 -20.58 -0.65
CA ASN A 43 2.51 -21.55 -1.73
C ASN A 43 2.62 -20.88 -3.10
N ILE A 44 3.56 -21.36 -3.92
CA ILE A 44 3.82 -20.78 -5.24
C ILE A 44 2.63 -20.89 -6.21
N GLU A 45 1.83 -21.96 -6.14
CA GLU A 45 0.65 -22.12 -7.01
C GLU A 45 -0.47 -21.16 -6.63
N SER A 46 -0.64 -20.89 -5.32
CA SER A 46 -1.53 -19.83 -4.86
C SER A 46 -1.01 -18.45 -5.27
N PHE A 47 0.30 -18.20 -5.09
CA PHE A 47 0.95 -16.93 -5.39
C PHE A 47 0.80 -16.51 -6.85
N ARG A 48 1.01 -17.46 -7.79
CA ARG A 48 0.94 -17.19 -9.24
C ARG A 48 -0.39 -16.59 -9.69
N LYS A 49 -1.49 -16.93 -9.02
CA LYS A 49 -2.83 -16.41 -9.35
C LYS A 49 -2.97 -14.90 -9.16
N PHE A 50 -2.09 -14.30 -8.33
CA PHE A 50 -2.12 -12.88 -8.01
C PHE A 50 -1.06 -12.05 -8.76
N VAL A 51 -0.25 -12.68 -9.61
CA VAL A 51 0.76 -11.98 -10.44
C VAL A 51 0.27 -11.99 -11.89
N PRO A 52 -0.45 -10.94 -12.34
CA PRO A 52 -1.02 -10.90 -13.68
C PRO A 52 0.04 -10.61 -14.73
N TYR A 53 -0.16 -11.10 -15.96
CA TYR A 53 0.59 -10.59 -17.11
C TYR A 53 0.46 -9.05 -17.19
N PRO A 54 1.50 -8.29 -17.59
CA PRO A 54 2.83 -8.72 -18.02
C PRO A 54 3.86 -8.81 -16.88
N LEU A 55 3.43 -8.88 -15.63
CA LEU A 55 4.32 -9.18 -14.51
C LEU A 55 4.68 -10.66 -14.54
N GLU A 56 5.90 -10.94 -14.13
CA GLU A 56 6.43 -12.29 -14.01
C GLU A 56 6.74 -12.58 -12.54
N VAL A 57 6.58 -13.83 -12.14
CA VAL A 57 7.09 -14.28 -10.84
C VAL A 57 8.60 -14.09 -10.81
N SER A 58 9.10 -13.54 -9.69
CA SER A 58 10.52 -13.35 -9.45
C SER A 58 11.22 -14.67 -9.10
N GLU A 59 12.56 -14.68 -9.19
CA GLU A 59 13.38 -15.84 -8.83
C GLU A 59 13.26 -16.25 -7.35
N LEU A 60 12.78 -15.34 -6.50
CA LEU A 60 12.57 -15.60 -5.06
C LEU A 60 11.38 -16.52 -4.78
N ASN A 61 10.53 -16.78 -5.78
CA ASN A 61 9.45 -17.77 -5.79
C ASN A 61 8.50 -17.70 -4.57
N GLY A 62 7.42 -16.93 -4.72
CA GLY A 62 6.34 -16.93 -3.74
C GLY A 62 6.58 -16.03 -2.53
N VAL A 63 7.38 -14.96 -2.68
CA VAL A 63 7.65 -13.98 -1.63
C VAL A 63 6.52 -12.95 -1.56
N VAL A 64 5.86 -12.90 -0.43
CA VAL A 64 4.79 -11.94 -0.09
C VAL A 64 5.29 -11.06 1.04
N SER A 65 4.92 -9.78 1.01
CA SER A 65 5.05 -8.88 2.15
C SER A 65 3.67 -8.37 2.55
N ILE A 66 3.38 -8.42 3.85
CA ILE A 66 2.24 -7.73 4.44
C ILE A 66 2.80 -6.61 5.29
N THR A 67 2.39 -5.39 4.98
CA THR A 67 2.82 -4.17 5.68
C THR A 67 1.61 -3.43 6.17
N MET A 68 1.60 -3.05 7.45
CA MET A 68 0.66 -2.07 7.96
C MET A 68 1.40 -0.80 8.35
N VAL A 69 0.86 0.36 8.00
CA VAL A 69 1.52 1.66 8.24
C VAL A 69 0.52 2.64 8.83
N ASP A 70 0.96 3.39 9.84
CA ASP A 70 0.29 4.61 10.32
C ASP A 70 0.92 5.80 9.57
N MET A 71 0.17 6.37 8.64
CA MET A 71 0.71 7.25 7.60
C MET A 71 0.17 8.66 7.74
N THR A 72 1.05 9.64 7.56
CA THR A 72 0.71 11.03 7.27
C THR A 72 1.03 11.34 5.82
N SER A 73 0.13 12.02 5.13
CA SER A 73 0.38 12.52 3.77
C SER A 73 -0.25 13.87 3.52
N VAL A 74 0.51 14.74 2.84
CA VAL A 74 0.12 16.11 2.51
C VAL A 74 0.54 16.49 1.11
N SER A 75 -0.14 17.48 0.52
CA SER A 75 0.28 18.14 -0.73
C SER A 75 0.79 19.58 -0.50
N SER A 76 0.62 20.11 0.71
CA SER A 76 1.10 21.43 1.16
C SER A 76 1.35 21.42 2.67
N GLU A 77 2.23 22.29 3.14
CA GLU A 77 2.68 22.34 4.55
C GLU A 77 1.51 22.62 5.52
N ASP A 78 0.66 23.60 5.20
CA ASP A 78 -0.44 24.02 6.08
C ASP A 78 -1.56 22.96 6.22
N MET A 79 -1.62 21.98 5.32
CA MET A 79 -2.72 21.01 5.26
C MET A 79 -2.85 20.21 6.57
N ALA A 80 -1.74 19.80 7.17
CA ALA A 80 -1.75 19.05 8.42
C ALA A 80 -2.30 19.87 9.60
N TYR A 81 -2.09 21.19 9.58
CA TYR A 81 -2.63 22.10 10.59
C TYR A 81 -4.11 22.41 10.35
N LEU A 82 -4.48 22.72 9.10
CA LEU A 82 -5.83 23.15 8.73
C LEU A 82 -6.84 22.00 8.71
N HIS A 83 -6.40 20.82 8.26
CA HIS A 83 -7.25 19.66 7.98
C HIS A 83 -6.58 18.34 8.42
N PRO A 84 -6.22 18.18 9.71
CA PRO A 84 -5.54 16.97 10.18
C PRO A 84 -6.31 15.68 9.85
N GLU A 85 -7.65 15.73 9.83
CA GLU A 85 -8.54 14.62 9.48
C GLU A 85 -8.38 14.10 8.05
N LYS A 86 -7.77 14.90 7.16
CA LYS A 86 -7.50 14.57 5.75
C LYS A 86 -6.04 14.22 5.47
N THR A 87 -5.20 14.19 6.50
CA THR A 87 -3.75 13.95 6.33
C THR A 87 -3.29 12.64 6.93
N GLN A 88 -4.03 12.09 7.89
CA GLN A 88 -3.64 10.90 8.64
C GLN A 88 -4.56 9.73 8.29
N TYR A 89 -3.98 8.60 7.96
CA TYR A 89 -4.68 7.36 7.66
C TYR A 89 -3.80 6.16 7.97
N LYS A 90 -4.41 5.00 8.18
CA LYS A 90 -3.71 3.73 8.27
C LYS A 90 -3.95 2.90 7.03
N GLU A 91 -2.99 2.05 6.73
CA GLU A 91 -3.01 1.23 5.55
C GLU A 91 -2.49 -0.18 5.83
N CYS A 92 -3.07 -1.19 5.20
CA CYS A 92 -2.62 -2.57 5.20
C CYS A 92 -2.42 -3.01 3.75
N LEU A 93 -1.18 -3.22 3.33
CA LEU A 93 -0.81 -3.59 1.95
C LEU A 93 -0.37 -5.04 1.90
N ILE A 94 -0.83 -5.77 0.87
CA ILE A 94 -0.31 -7.08 0.52
C ILE A 94 0.45 -6.96 -0.81
N LYS A 95 1.72 -7.31 -0.77
CA LYS A 95 2.68 -7.06 -1.84
C LYS A 95 3.27 -8.38 -2.32
N PHE A 96 3.34 -8.56 -3.64
CA PHE A 96 3.84 -9.78 -4.29
C PHE A 96 5.16 -9.46 -4.98
N HIS A 97 6.23 -10.15 -4.60
CA HIS A 97 7.54 -9.93 -5.21
C HIS A 97 7.57 -10.49 -6.63
N CYS A 98 7.70 -9.61 -7.61
CA CYS A 98 7.58 -9.91 -9.03
C CYS A 98 8.64 -9.13 -9.83
N LYS A 99 8.64 -9.33 -11.14
CA LYS A 99 9.46 -8.55 -12.06
C LYS A 99 8.67 -8.12 -13.29
N TYR A 100 9.05 -7.00 -13.87
CA TYR A 100 8.58 -6.55 -15.18
C TYR A 100 9.80 -6.32 -16.08
N LYS A 101 9.92 -7.08 -17.18
CA LYS A 101 11.06 -6.97 -18.12
C LYS A 101 12.43 -6.98 -17.40
N GLY A 102 12.59 -7.89 -16.44
CA GLY A 102 13.80 -8.05 -15.64
C GLY A 102 13.95 -7.09 -14.45
N LYS A 103 13.13 -6.03 -14.33
CA LYS A 103 13.15 -5.12 -13.18
C LYS A 103 12.37 -5.70 -12.01
N GLN A 104 13.03 -5.91 -10.87
CA GLN A 104 12.40 -6.44 -9.64
C GLN A 104 11.51 -5.38 -8.97
N GLY A 105 10.43 -5.84 -8.36
CA GLY A 105 9.54 -4.97 -7.62
C GLY A 105 8.44 -5.71 -6.86
N TRP A 106 7.54 -4.92 -6.32
CA TRP A 106 6.37 -5.36 -5.58
C TRP A 106 5.12 -4.99 -6.35
N TYR A 107 4.31 -5.98 -6.69
CA TYR A 107 2.96 -5.74 -7.19
C TYR A 107 1.99 -5.65 -6.02
N VAL A 108 1.13 -4.64 -6.02
CA VAL A 108 0.21 -4.37 -4.91
C VAL A 108 -1.25 -4.47 -5.37
N PRO A 109 -1.79 -5.70 -5.48
CA PRO A 109 -3.16 -5.90 -5.93
C PRO A 109 -4.20 -5.55 -4.88
N LEU A 110 -3.85 -5.63 -3.59
CA LEU A 110 -4.82 -5.55 -2.51
C LEU A 110 -4.31 -4.71 -1.36
N THR A 111 -5.17 -3.81 -0.90
CA THR A 111 -4.85 -2.89 0.19
C THR A 111 -6.12 -2.51 0.94
N TRP A 112 -6.03 -2.30 2.24
CA TRP A 112 -7.10 -1.69 3.04
C TRP A 112 -6.63 -0.36 3.62
N VAL A 113 -7.55 0.60 3.71
CA VAL A 113 -7.33 1.90 4.33
C VAL A 113 -8.52 2.30 5.19
N ASP A 114 -8.29 3.18 6.16
CA ASP A 114 -9.32 3.69 7.07
C ASP A 114 -9.85 5.09 6.69
N LYS A 115 -9.37 5.68 5.58
CA LYS A 115 -9.79 6.98 5.06
C LYS A 115 -10.11 6.99 3.57
N ASP A 116 -11.16 7.74 3.24
CA ASP A 116 -11.71 7.93 1.91
C ASP A 116 -10.76 8.63 0.92
N PHE A 117 -10.04 9.66 1.36
CA PHE A 117 -9.06 10.34 0.50
C PHE A 117 -7.92 9.39 0.09
N SER A 118 -7.51 8.49 1.00
CA SER A 118 -6.50 7.48 0.70
C SER A 118 -7.04 6.41 -0.24
N LEU A 119 -8.31 6.01 -0.05
CA LEU A 119 -9.04 5.08 -0.92
C LEU A 119 -9.10 5.62 -2.35
N LEU A 120 -9.61 6.85 -2.54
CA LEU A 120 -9.73 7.47 -3.86
C LEU A 120 -8.36 7.67 -4.53
N ARG A 121 -7.35 8.14 -3.78
CA ARG A 121 -5.99 8.27 -4.31
C ARG A 121 -5.44 6.92 -4.76
N GLY A 122 -5.76 5.84 -4.04
CA GLY A 122 -5.45 4.47 -4.43
C GLY A 122 -5.99 4.11 -5.80
N PHE A 123 -7.29 4.34 -6.04
CA PHE A 123 -7.92 4.07 -7.34
C PHE A 123 -7.30 4.88 -8.48
N LEU A 124 -7.02 6.16 -8.24
CA LEU A 124 -6.36 7.02 -9.23
C LEU A 124 -4.96 6.50 -9.62
N LEU A 125 -4.27 5.84 -8.69
CA LEU A 125 -2.94 5.26 -8.90
C LEU A 125 -2.96 3.81 -9.38
N GLY A 126 -4.05 3.06 -9.15
CA GLY A 126 -4.17 1.63 -9.47
C GLY A 126 -3.95 0.68 -8.29
N PHE A 127 -3.96 1.18 -7.05
CA PHE A 127 -4.02 0.32 -5.87
C PHE A 127 -5.45 -0.24 -5.73
N GLY A 128 -5.58 -1.55 -5.52
CA GLY A 128 -6.84 -2.22 -5.19
C GLY A 128 -7.27 -1.97 -3.74
N LYS A 129 -7.52 -0.70 -3.40
CA LYS A 129 -7.87 -0.28 -2.04
C LYS A 129 -9.31 -0.60 -1.68
N LYS A 130 -9.53 -1.02 -0.43
CA LYS A 130 -10.84 -1.15 0.20
C LYS A 130 -10.85 -0.44 1.55
N MET A 131 -12.04 -0.18 2.08
CA MET A 131 -12.16 0.32 3.45
C MET A 131 -11.92 -0.82 4.45
N GLY A 132 -11.19 -0.53 5.52
CA GLY A 132 -10.97 -1.44 6.63
C GLY A 132 -10.72 -0.69 7.95
N GLN A 133 -10.82 -1.40 9.05
CA GLN A 133 -10.42 -0.95 10.37
C GLN A 133 -9.02 -1.49 10.65
N ILE A 134 -8.07 -0.58 10.85
CA ILE A 134 -6.66 -0.91 11.02
C ILE A 134 -6.20 -0.36 12.36
N ASN A 135 -5.56 -1.21 13.16
CA ASN A 135 -4.99 -0.85 14.45
C ASN A 135 -3.56 -1.34 14.51
N ILE A 136 -2.64 -0.46 14.92
CA ILE A 136 -1.22 -0.76 15.08
C ILE A 136 -0.84 -0.37 16.50
N THR A 137 -0.05 -1.21 17.17
CA THR A 137 0.47 -0.91 18.50
C THR A 137 1.23 0.42 18.47
N LYS A 138 0.77 1.39 19.28
CA LYS A 138 1.40 2.71 19.39
C LYS A 138 2.14 2.81 20.72
N LEU A 139 3.44 3.10 20.64
CA LEU A 139 4.31 3.27 21.80
C LEU A 139 4.32 4.74 22.23
N HIS A 140 4.65 5.00 23.48
CA HIS A 140 4.82 6.35 23.99
C HIS A 140 5.88 6.37 25.09
N ASN A 141 6.89 7.22 24.95
CA ASN A 141 8.07 7.22 25.84
C ASN A 141 7.73 7.50 27.31
N LEU A 142 6.64 8.24 27.58
CA LEU A 142 6.16 8.50 28.95
C LEU A 142 5.18 7.44 29.49
N ASN A 143 4.81 6.44 28.70
CA ASN A 143 4.09 5.29 29.23
C ASN A 143 5.09 4.40 29.98
N SER A 144 5.05 4.42 31.31
CA SER A 144 6.04 3.75 32.17
C SER A 144 6.06 2.22 32.05
N LEU A 145 4.99 1.60 31.52
CA LEU A 145 4.92 0.15 31.32
C LEU A 145 5.44 -0.26 29.94
N ILE A 146 5.10 0.51 28.91
CA ILE A 146 5.39 0.16 27.51
C ILE A 146 6.68 0.81 27.03
N GLY A 147 6.87 2.10 27.30
CA GLY A 147 8.05 2.89 26.91
C GLY A 147 8.22 3.03 25.40
N SER A 148 9.48 3.22 24.98
CA SER A 148 9.92 3.24 23.58
C SER A 148 10.25 1.85 23.05
N GLN A 149 10.57 1.76 21.75
CA GLN A 149 11.13 0.53 21.16
C GLN A 149 12.41 0.12 21.89
N ARG A 150 12.51 -1.17 22.22
CA ARG A 150 13.69 -1.84 22.79
C ARG A 150 13.64 -3.32 22.41
N LYS A 151 14.75 -4.03 22.62
CA LYS A 151 14.77 -5.49 22.53
C LYS A 151 13.71 -6.10 23.46
N GLY A 152 12.91 -7.03 22.93
CA GLY A 152 11.78 -7.67 23.61
C GLY A 152 10.48 -6.86 23.58
N THR A 153 10.43 -5.68 22.95
CA THR A 153 9.16 -4.97 22.77
C THR A 153 8.24 -5.79 21.88
N MET A 154 7.02 -6.04 22.35
CA MET A 154 5.96 -6.70 21.59
C MET A 154 5.16 -5.67 20.79
N MET A 155 4.92 -5.95 19.52
CA MET A 155 4.12 -5.13 18.63
C MET A 155 3.09 -6.00 17.92
N LYS A 156 1.88 -5.46 17.74
CA LYS A 156 0.81 -6.09 16.98
C LYS A 156 0.16 -5.10 16.03
N ALA A 157 -0.25 -5.59 14.87
CA ALA A 157 -1.16 -4.88 13.99
C ALA A 157 -2.28 -5.79 13.49
N VAL A 158 -3.47 -5.22 13.35
CA VAL A 158 -4.69 -5.91 12.95
C VAL A 158 -5.39 -5.08 11.89
N CYS A 159 -5.82 -5.73 10.82
CA CYS A 159 -6.66 -5.16 9.77
C CYS A 159 -7.91 -6.02 9.61
N GLU A 160 -9.07 -5.41 9.78
CA GLU A 160 -10.39 -6.03 9.63
C GLU A 160 -11.19 -5.30 8.56
N SER A 161 -11.93 -6.05 7.74
CA SER A 161 -12.91 -5.48 6.80
C SER A 161 -14.30 -5.93 7.20
N PHE A 162 -15.29 -5.04 7.04
CA PHE A 162 -16.69 -5.25 7.45
C PHE A 162 -17.30 -6.53 6.85
N ASN A 163 -16.73 -7.04 5.76
CA ASN A 163 -17.20 -8.23 5.05
C ASN A 163 -16.11 -9.30 4.85
N GLY A 164 -15.27 -9.58 5.85
CA GLY A 164 -14.69 -10.91 5.96
C GLY A 164 -13.23 -11.08 5.53
N ILE A 165 -12.37 -10.16 5.97
CA ILE A 165 -10.94 -10.46 6.17
C ILE A 165 -10.53 -10.09 7.58
N HIS A 166 -9.63 -10.87 8.17
CA HIS A 166 -8.84 -10.52 9.34
C HIS A 166 -7.37 -10.82 9.04
N VAL A 167 -6.54 -9.78 9.07
CA VAL A 167 -5.08 -9.90 8.91
C VAL A 167 -4.43 -9.45 10.20
N GLU A 168 -3.53 -10.26 10.73
CA GLU A 168 -2.83 -10.00 11.98
C GLU A 168 -1.33 -10.17 11.80
N ILE A 169 -0.54 -9.20 12.27
CA ILE A 169 0.91 -9.28 12.39
C ILE A 169 1.28 -9.20 13.87
N ASN A 170 2.13 -10.12 14.35
CA ASN A 170 2.73 -10.07 15.68
C ASN A 170 4.26 -10.01 15.55
N LEU A 171 4.91 -9.13 16.31
CA LEU A 171 6.36 -9.00 16.36
C LEU A 171 6.90 -8.96 17.79
N GLU A 172 8.12 -9.48 17.95
CA GLU A 172 9.01 -9.23 19.08
C GLU A 172 10.31 -8.59 18.57
N LEU A 173 10.58 -7.35 18.96
CA LEU A 173 11.76 -6.60 18.49
C LEU A 173 13.05 -7.21 19.04
N LEU A 174 14.07 -7.33 18.18
CA LEU A 174 15.35 -7.94 18.53
C LEU A 174 16.46 -6.91 18.65
N GLU A 175 16.70 -6.16 17.58
CA GLU A 175 17.80 -5.22 17.46
C GLU A 175 17.53 -4.19 16.36
N GLN A 176 18.16 -3.02 16.47
CA GLN A 176 18.18 -2.03 15.38
C GLN A 176 19.13 -2.45 14.28
N THR A 177 18.80 -2.08 13.05
CA THR A 177 19.59 -2.35 11.85
C THR A 177 19.40 -1.21 10.84
N GLU A 178 20.35 -1.05 9.94
CA GLU A 178 20.20 -0.19 8.76
C GLU A 178 19.85 -0.99 7.50
N LYS A 179 19.80 -2.33 7.61
CA LYS A 179 19.54 -3.21 6.47
C LYS A 179 18.07 -3.14 6.04
N ASP A 180 17.87 -2.85 4.75
CA ASP A 180 16.61 -3.06 4.04
C ASP A 180 16.87 -3.94 2.82
N GLU A 181 16.59 -5.25 2.95
CA GLU A 181 16.93 -6.27 1.95
C GLU A 181 16.25 -6.06 0.60
N TYR A 182 15.16 -5.28 0.57
CA TYR A 182 14.38 -5.00 -0.64
C TYR A 182 14.41 -3.51 -1.03
N ALA A 183 15.41 -2.76 -0.52
CA ALA A 183 15.63 -1.38 -0.93
C ALA A 183 15.82 -1.26 -2.45
N GLY A 184 15.19 -0.26 -3.05
CA GLY A 184 15.29 0.00 -4.49
C GLY A 184 14.37 -0.83 -5.39
N ASN A 185 13.58 -1.75 -4.83
CA ASN A 185 12.53 -2.44 -5.57
C ASN A 185 11.46 -1.45 -6.07
N SER A 186 11.01 -1.66 -7.31
CA SER A 186 9.89 -0.90 -7.88
C SER A 186 8.56 -1.21 -7.19
N MET A 187 7.60 -0.31 -7.33
CA MET A 187 6.21 -0.53 -6.92
C MET A 187 5.32 -0.54 -8.16
N PHE A 188 4.71 -1.69 -8.43
CA PHE A 188 3.81 -1.90 -9.56
C PHE A 188 2.36 -1.95 -9.09
N VAL A 189 1.48 -1.31 -9.84
CA VAL A 189 0.04 -1.23 -9.57
C VAL A 189 -0.75 -1.30 -10.88
N MET A 190 -2.01 -1.72 -10.81
CA MET A 190 -2.87 -1.91 -11.98
C MET A 190 -4.00 -0.88 -11.96
N ARG A 191 -3.95 0.12 -12.85
CA ARG A 191 -5.09 1.03 -13.03
C ARG A 191 -6.17 0.29 -13.81
N HIS A 192 -7.37 0.28 -13.26
CA HIS A 192 -8.52 -0.37 -13.85
C HIS A 192 -9.77 0.48 -13.61
N TYR A 193 -10.46 0.86 -14.68
CA TYR A 193 -11.75 1.55 -14.64
C TYR A 193 -12.69 0.88 -15.65
N PRO A 194 -13.84 0.38 -15.20
CA PRO A 194 -14.83 -0.22 -16.09
C PRO A 194 -15.44 0.83 -16.99
N ASP A 195 -15.91 0.41 -18.18
CA ASP A 195 -16.66 1.28 -19.06
C ASP A 195 -18.10 1.47 -18.57
N ILE A 196 -18.63 2.69 -18.73
CA ILE A 196 -19.99 3.04 -18.28
C ILE A 196 -21.06 2.64 -19.31
N HIS A 197 -20.68 2.47 -20.58
CA HIS A 197 -21.59 2.09 -21.66
C HIS A 197 -21.73 0.58 -21.79
N ASP A 198 -20.65 -0.18 -21.57
CA ASP A 198 -20.65 -1.65 -21.57
C ASP A 198 -19.91 -2.21 -20.36
N ALA A 199 -20.62 -2.99 -19.53
CA ALA A 199 -20.07 -3.58 -18.32
C ALA A 199 -19.03 -4.69 -18.59
N ASN A 200 -18.87 -5.15 -19.83
CA ASN A 200 -17.84 -6.11 -20.22
C ASN A 200 -16.55 -5.45 -20.71
N GLU A 201 -16.56 -4.12 -20.89
CA GLU A 201 -15.43 -3.35 -21.41
C GLU A 201 -14.77 -2.50 -20.31
N VAL A 202 -13.57 -2.01 -20.60
CA VAL A 202 -12.77 -1.20 -19.68
C VAL A 202 -12.33 0.10 -20.35
N SER A 203 -12.63 1.24 -19.73
CA SER A 203 -12.12 2.53 -20.24
C SER A 203 -10.63 2.73 -19.92
N VAL A 204 -10.13 2.10 -18.84
CA VAL A 204 -8.70 2.10 -18.48
C VAL A 204 -8.32 0.72 -17.97
N HIS A 205 -7.31 0.12 -18.58
CA HIS A 205 -6.61 -1.03 -18.01
C HIS A 205 -5.12 -0.94 -18.36
N GLU A 206 -4.29 -0.64 -17.36
CA GLU A 206 -2.87 -0.39 -17.57
C GLU A 206 -2.00 -0.72 -16.35
N LEU A 207 -0.88 -1.39 -16.60
CA LEU A 207 0.15 -1.63 -15.60
C LEU A 207 1.01 -0.37 -15.46
N ILE A 208 1.19 0.07 -14.22
CA ILE A 208 1.91 1.28 -13.85
C ILE A 208 3.08 0.94 -12.91
N GLU A 209 4.18 1.66 -13.07
CA GLU A 209 5.22 1.79 -12.05
C GLU A 209 5.09 3.14 -11.34
N LEU A 210 5.08 3.15 -10.00
CA LEU A 210 5.05 4.40 -9.24
C LEU A 210 6.34 5.21 -9.42
N VAL A 211 6.21 6.52 -9.56
CA VAL A 211 7.34 7.46 -9.63
C VAL A 211 7.55 8.08 -8.26
N VAL A 212 8.52 7.54 -7.53
CA VAL A 212 8.85 7.90 -6.15
C VAL A 212 10.20 8.61 -6.12
N ASP A 213 10.30 9.69 -5.36
CA ASP A 213 11.53 10.41 -5.06
C ASP A 213 11.75 10.49 -3.54
N GLN A 214 13.00 10.76 -3.12
CA GLN A 214 13.39 10.96 -1.71
C GLN A 214 12.93 9.83 -0.78
N ALA A 215 12.89 8.60 -1.29
CA ALA A 215 12.55 7.44 -0.49
C ALA A 215 13.62 7.21 0.59
N VAL A 216 13.18 7.19 1.84
CA VAL A 216 14.03 6.95 3.01
C VAL A 216 13.32 6.01 3.97
N LYS A 217 14.09 5.12 4.59
CA LYS A 217 13.63 4.25 5.66
C LYS A 217 14.65 4.27 6.79
N THR A 218 14.21 4.57 8.00
CA THR A 218 15.04 4.68 9.20
C THR A 218 14.41 3.91 10.35
N ASP A 219 15.10 3.90 11.50
CA ASP A 219 14.59 3.31 12.75
C ASP A 219 14.12 1.87 12.57
N ILE A 220 14.83 1.13 11.72
CA ILE A 220 14.48 -0.24 11.38
C ILE A 220 14.87 -1.13 12.57
N TRP A 221 13.87 -1.78 13.14
CA TRP A 221 14.05 -2.84 14.13
C TRP A 221 13.78 -4.18 13.48
N LYS A 222 14.79 -5.04 13.46
CA LYS A 222 14.60 -6.45 13.15
C LYS A 222 13.81 -7.10 14.27
N ALA A 223 12.91 -8.01 13.91
CA ALA A 223 12.04 -8.71 14.84
C ALA A 223 11.97 -10.21 14.53
N ASN A 224 11.55 -11.00 15.52
CA ASN A 224 10.83 -12.24 15.25
C ASN A 224 9.37 -11.87 14.97
N GLY A 225 8.70 -12.58 14.08
CA GLY A 225 7.29 -12.30 13.82
C GLY A 225 6.57 -13.35 13.02
N ASP A 226 5.25 -13.23 13.03
CA ASP A 226 4.32 -14.08 12.31
C ASP A 226 3.18 -13.26 11.72
N VAL A 227 2.47 -13.88 10.78
CA VAL A 227 1.29 -13.30 10.16
C VAL A 227 0.18 -14.35 10.09
N ARG A 228 -1.05 -13.92 10.36
CA ARG A 228 -2.25 -14.73 10.19
C ARG A 228 -3.21 -14.00 9.26
N ILE A 229 -3.76 -14.76 8.32
CA ILE A 229 -4.75 -14.26 7.36
C ILE A 229 -5.97 -15.15 7.47
N GLU A 230 -7.12 -14.56 7.74
CA GLU A 230 -8.40 -15.25 7.78
C GLU A 230 -9.36 -14.56 6.84
N SER A 231 -10.08 -15.35 6.06
CA SER A 231 -11.23 -14.87 5.30
C SER A 231 -12.50 -15.47 5.89
N PHE A 232 -13.49 -14.62 6.11
CA PHE A 232 -14.84 -14.99 6.49
C PHE A 232 -15.83 -14.72 5.34
N SER A 233 -15.31 -14.60 4.13
CA SER A 233 -16.02 -14.25 2.90
C SER A 233 -15.32 -14.85 1.67
N ASP A 234 -15.72 -14.43 0.48
CA ASP A 234 -15.10 -14.84 -0.79
C ASP A 234 -13.74 -14.17 -1.07
N GLU A 235 -13.11 -13.54 -0.06
CA GLU A 235 -11.77 -12.96 -0.20
C GLU A 235 -10.71 -14.07 -0.44
N GLU A 236 -10.15 -14.08 -1.64
CA GLU A 236 -9.27 -15.15 -2.12
C GLU A 236 -7.90 -15.17 -1.42
N ILE A 237 -7.50 -14.10 -0.73
CA ILE A 237 -6.13 -13.96 -0.21
C ILE A 237 -5.80 -14.85 0.99
N SER A 238 -6.80 -15.45 1.65
CA SER A 238 -6.58 -16.34 2.79
C SER A 238 -5.77 -17.60 2.43
N VAL A 239 -5.66 -17.94 1.14
CA VAL A 239 -4.81 -19.02 0.63
C VAL A 239 -3.31 -18.72 0.70
N LEU A 240 -2.93 -17.46 0.99
CA LEU A 240 -1.55 -16.98 1.01
C LEU A 240 -0.91 -17.09 2.41
N GLN A 241 -1.17 -18.19 3.11
CA GLN A 241 -0.59 -18.44 4.43
C GLN A 241 0.94 -18.50 4.37
N PRO A 242 1.64 -18.07 5.44
CA PRO A 242 3.09 -18.21 5.51
C PRO A 242 3.51 -19.67 5.62
N LYS A 243 4.48 -20.06 4.79
CA LYS A 243 5.24 -21.32 4.93
C LYS A 243 6.57 -21.09 5.66
N GLU A 244 7.15 -19.92 5.49
CA GLU A 244 8.45 -19.54 6.05
C GLU A 244 8.52 -18.02 6.18
N ILE A 245 8.88 -17.53 7.37
CA ILE A 245 9.11 -16.11 7.60
C ILE A 245 10.53 -15.76 7.17
N LEU A 246 10.66 -14.77 6.28
CA LEU A 246 11.93 -14.33 5.70
C LEU A 246 12.48 -13.09 6.40
N ALA A 247 11.60 -12.16 6.76
CA ALA A 247 11.93 -10.97 7.53
C ALA A 247 10.71 -10.49 8.30
N ALA A 248 10.94 -9.89 9.46
CA ALA A 248 9.92 -9.26 10.26
C ALA A 248 10.52 -8.01 10.90
N ARG A 249 9.84 -6.87 10.81
CA ARG A 249 10.41 -5.59 11.23
C ARG A 249 9.39 -4.50 11.50
N THR A 250 9.80 -3.50 12.28
CA THR A 250 9.19 -2.16 12.29
C THR A 250 10.16 -1.14 11.73
N PHE A 251 9.66 -0.03 11.19
CA PHE A 251 10.48 1.03 10.62
C PHE A 251 9.70 2.34 10.57
N SER A 252 10.42 3.45 10.37
CA SER A 252 9.85 4.72 9.91
C SER A 252 10.23 4.92 8.44
N GLU A 253 9.30 5.43 7.64
CA GLU A 253 9.54 5.69 6.21
C GLU A 253 9.03 7.06 5.79
N GLY A 254 9.63 7.60 4.73
CA GLY A 254 9.18 8.82 4.07
C GLY A 254 9.53 8.81 2.59
N PHE A 255 8.71 9.47 1.78
CA PHE A 255 8.92 9.56 0.33
C PHE A 255 8.02 10.62 -0.31
N VAL A 256 8.35 11.02 -1.54
CA VAL A 256 7.55 11.91 -2.38
C VAL A 256 7.02 11.11 -3.57
N LEU A 257 5.70 11.08 -3.75
CA LEU A 257 5.06 10.39 -4.87
C LEU A 257 4.58 11.39 -5.92
N HIS A 258 5.09 11.26 -7.14
CA HIS A 258 4.76 12.15 -8.25
C HIS A 258 3.63 11.64 -9.14
N GLY A 259 3.23 10.38 -8.97
CA GLY A 259 2.28 9.68 -9.83
C GLY A 259 2.85 8.35 -10.30
N GLY A 260 2.59 7.98 -11.55
CA GLY A 260 3.08 6.73 -12.12
C GLY A 260 3.42 6.82 -13.60
N LYS A 261 4.31 5.93 -14.04
CA LYS A 261 4.69 5.70 -15.43
C LYS A 261 3.94 4.49 -15.95
N VAL A 262 3.21 4.67 -17.05
CA VAL A 262 2.57 3.56 -17.75
C VAL A 262 3.64 2.64 -18.34
N LEU A 263 3.61 1.37 -17.94
CA LEU A 263 4.52 0.33 -18.44
C LEU A 263 3.86 -0.49 -19.56
N TYR A 264 2.56 -0.76 -19.44
CA TYR A 264 1.81 -1.57 -20.38
C TYR A 264 0.35 -1.12 -20.41
N ARG A 265 -0.24 -1.03 -21.61
CA ARG A 265 -1.68 -0.82 -21.80
C ARG A 265 -2.27 -2.05 -22.45
N PHE A 266 -3.35 -2.55 -21.88
CA PHE A 266 -4.11 -3.65 -22.44
C PHE A 266 -5.08 -3.04 -23.44
N ASN A 267 -4.84 -3.25 -24.74
CA ASN A 267 -5.76 -2.85 -25.78
C ASN A 267 -6.75 -3.98 -26.07
N GLU A 268 -7.94 -3.66 -26.57
CA GLU A 268 -9.01 -4.62 -26.96
C GLU A 268 -8.53 -5.79 -27.85
N SER A 269 -7.40 -5.65 -28.55
CA SER A 269 -6.89 -6.66 -29.49
C SER A 269 -6.01 -7.76 -28.88
N GLU A 270 -5.70 -7.72 -27.57
CA GLU A 270 -4.78 -8.67 -26.91
C GLU A 270 -5.41 -9.50 -25.78
N LEU A 271 -6.72 -9.36 -25.55
CA LEU A 271 -7.50 -10.19 -24.61
C LEU A 271 -8.38 -11.21 -25.35
#